data_AF-A0A416EF23-F1
#
_entry.id   AF-A0A416EF23-F1
#
_cell.length_a   1.000
_cell.length_b   1.000
_cell.length_c   1.000
_cell.angle_alpha   90.00
_cell.angle_beta   90.00
_cell.angle_gamma   90.00
#
_symmetry.space_group_name_H-M   'P 1'
#
loop_
_entity.id
_entity.type
_entity.pdbx_description
1 polymer ?
#
loop_
_entity_poly.entity_id
_entity_poly.type
_entity_poly.pdbx_seq_one_letter_code
_entity_poly.pdbx_strand_id
1 'polypeptide(L)'
;MVPTNAGLDKLIDLKWNFAAQNSMVSFNSQGFDIVEGQFVRLINGMFFDAKDDDLKTRIIKWIDFIPCHYNEPEEGELDEIGFSLEVYDRLWQADLFYQYPEPADFKYDKLPKINRFIELFGNSENSEPTITSFLAQQENHFILNMGFMGTGVHSQVKCEWQSEEKDEIIPDFFVVRANGYADIVEFKLPKVKRNTVVGRNNREQFSAEINSYIAQTRVYRSYFEDPNNRRWFEKKYGFKVYKPKRYLVVGRRNDFECDEWIEIKSDYTDVEIVTYDDLVDTVVSQFYQ
;
A
#
# COMPACT_ATOMS: atom_id res chain seq x y z
N MET A 1 -26.80 14.13 -23.28
CA MET A 1 -26.80 13.41 -21.98
C MET A 1 -26.29 14.40 -20.95
N VAL A 2 -27.03 14.68 -19.88
CA VAL A 2 -26.59 15.64 -18.85
C VAL A 2 -25.70 14.88 -17.87
N PRO A 3 -24.52 15.39 -17.48
CA PRO A 3 -23.69 14.75 -16.46
C PRO A 3 -24.50 14.57 -15.17
N THR A 4 -24.32 13.42 -14.51
CA THR A 4 -24.98 13.09 -13.24
C THR A 4 -23.95 13.03 -12.12
N ASN A 5 -24.41 13.15 -10.87
CA ASN A 5 -23.57 12.95 -9.68
C ASN A 5 -23.40 11.47 -9.30
N ALA A 6 -24.01 10.53 -10.03
CA ALA A 6 -24.17 9.15 -9.60
C ALA A 6 -22.82 8.46 -9.29
N GLY A 7 -21.80 8.67 -10.14
CA GLY A 7 -20.45 8.17 -9.90
C GLY A 7 -19.80 8.76 -8.65
N LEU A 8 -19.93 10.07 -8.42
CA LEU A 8 -19.37 10.73 -7.24
C LEU A 8 -20.05 10.25 -5.96
N ASP A 9 -21.37 10.24 -5.94
CA ASP A 9 -22.16 9.78 -4.79
C ASP A 9 -21.75 8.37 -4.41
N LYS A 10 -21.53 7.50 -5.41
CA LYS A 10 -21.05 6.14 -5.16
C LYS A 10 -19.60 6.09 -4.66
N LEU A 11 -18.69 6.92 -5.18
CA LEU A 11 -17.33 7.01 -4.65
C LEU A 11 -17.31 7.49 -3.18
N ILE A 12 -18.18 8.43 -2.81
CA ILE A 12 -18.33 8.92 -1.43
C ILE A 12 -18.88 7.81 -0.52
N ASP A 13 -19.94 7.12 -0.95
CA ASP A 13 -20.51 5.96 -0.25
C ASP A 13 -19.44 4.88 0.03
N LEU A 14 -18.62 4.60 -0.98
CA LEU A 14 -17.48 3.66 -0.88
C LEU A 14 -16.27 4.21 -0.12
N LYS A 15 -16.32 5.46 0.35
CA LYS A 15 -15.21 6.16 1.05
C LYS A 15 -13.91 6.16 0.23
N TRP A 16 -14.03 6.44 -1.06
CA TRP A 16 -12.88 6.52 -1.96
C TRP A 16 -11.83 7.51 -1.45
N ASN A 17 -10.56 7.12 -1.53
CA ASN A 17 -9.45 7.99 -1.12
C ASN A 17 -9.03 8.91 -2.29
N PHE A 18 -9.65 10.09 -2.37
CA PHE A 18 -9.32 11.09 -3.39
C PHE A 18 -7.90 11.67 -3.27
N ALA A 19 -7.24 11.54 -2.13
CA ALA A 19 -5.87 12.00 -1.89
C ALA A 19 -4.81 10.93 -2.20
N ALA A 20 -5.22 9.72 -2.60
CA ALA A 20 -4.29 8.63 -2.88
C ALA A 20 -3.35 8.90 -4.07
N GLN A 21 -3.78 9.75 -5.01
CA GLN A 21 -3.02 10.09 -6.20
C GLN A 21 -3.17 11.58 -6.51
N ASN A 22 -2.07 12.22 -6.91
CA ASN A 22 -2.12 13.57 -7.45
C ASN A 22 -2.95 13.56 -8.74
N SER A 23 -4.12 14.17 -8.69
CA SER A 23 -5.05 14.21 -9.81
C SER A 23 -5.81 15.54 -9.82
N MET A 24 -6.19 15.98 -11.03
CA MET A 24 -7.18 17.04 -11.18
C MET A 24 -8.55 16.37 -11.28
N VAL A 25 -9.40 16.61 -10.28
CA VAL A 25 -10.77 16.07 -10.24
C VAL A 25 -11.74 17.15 -10.68
N SER A 26 -12.62 16.83 -11.62
CA SER A 26 -13.65 17.72 -12.10
C SER A 26 -15.03 17.13 -11.81
N PHE A 27 -15.97 17.98 -11.37
CA PHE A 27 -17.32 17.56 -10.95
C PHE A 27 -18.35 18.27 -11.81
N ASN A 28 -19.34 17.53 -12.32
CA ASN A 28 -20.38 18.08 -13.21
C ASN A 28 -19.82 18.99 -14.30
N SER A 29 -18.61 18.71 -14.79
CA SER A 29 -18.10 19.43 -15.94
C SER A 29 -19.05 19.13 -17.10
N GLN A 30 -19.29 20.12 -17.94
CA GLN A 30 -20.08 19.97 -19.17
C GLN A 30 -19.35 19.08 -20.23
N GLY A 31 -18.49 18.16 -19.77
CA GLY A 31 -17.48 17.47 -20.56
C GLY A 31 -16.17 18.26 -20.63
N PHE A 32 -15.26 17.75 -21.45
CA PHE A 32 -14.19 18.54 -22.04
C PHE A 32 -14.77 19.21 -23.28
N ASP A 33 -14.56 20.51 -23.45
CA ASP A 33 -14.92 21.16 -24.71
C ASP A 33 -13.94 20.68 -25.79
N ILE A 34 -14.43 19.88 -26.73
CA ILE A 34 -13.65 19.45 -27.89
C ILE A 34 -13.80 20.56 -28.90
N VAL A 35 -12.81 21.46 -28.95
CA VAL A 35 -12.83 22.61 -29.84
C VAL A 35 -13.01 22.13 -31.28
N GLU A 36 -14.04 22.65 -31.95
CA GLU A 36 -14.40 22.25 -33.30
C GLU A 36 -13.20 22.42 -34.25
N GLY A 37 -12.98 21.41 -35.11
CA GLY A 37 -11.86 21.39 -36.04
C GLY A 37 -10.49 21.15 -35.42
N GLN A 38 -10.39 20.96 -34.10
CA GLN A 38 -9.12 20.71 -33.42
C GLN A 38 -8.98 19.27 -32.94
N PHE A 39 -7.75 18.78 -32.99
CA PHE A 39 -7.38 17.54 -32.32
C PHE A 39 -7.31 17.74 -30.81
N VAL A 40 -7.95 16.85 -30.06
CA VAL A 40 -7.91 16.83 -28.60
C VAL A 40 -7.50 15.44 -28.13
N ARG A 41 -6.63 15.37 -27.13
CA ARG A 41 -6.16 14.11 -26.53
C ARG A 41 -6.33 14.14 -25.02
N LEU A 42 -6.86 13.06 -24.45
CA LEU A 42 -6.85 12.83 -23.01
C LEU A 42 -5.92 11.65 -22.70
N ILE A 43 -5.03 11.85 -21.73
CA ILE A 43 -4.09 10.83 -21.26
C ILE A 43 -4.31 10.62 -19.76
N ASN A 44 -4.27 9.35 -19.33
CA ASN A 44 -4.40 8.96 -17.93
C ASN A 44 -5.68 9.48 -17.24
N GLY A 45 -6.82 9.37 -17.93
CA GLY A 45 -8.13 9.77 -17.42
C GLY A 45 -8.83 8.66 -16.66
N MET A 46 -9.51 9.01 -15.56
CA MET A 46 -10.40 8.12 -14.81
C MET A 46 -11.82 8.66 -14.85
N PHE A 47 -12.75 7.84 -15.30
CA PHE A 47 -14.17 8.17 -15.41
C PHE A 47 -14.97 7.24 -14.51
N PHE A 48 -15.89 7.82 -13.75
CA PHE A 48 -16.71 7.11 -12.78
C PHE A 48 -18.19 7.45 -13.00
N ASP A 49 -19.02 6.42 -12.98
CA ASP A 49 -20.48 6.52 -13.02
C ASP A 49 -21.08 5.46 -12.08
N ALA A 50 -22.39 5.44 -11.88
CA ALA A 50 -23.06 4.38 -11.17
C ALA A 50 -24.28 3.87 -11.95
N LYS A 51 -24.46 2.55 -11.97
CA LYS A 51 -25.63 1.91 -12.58
C LYS A 51 -26.08 0.74 -11.72
N ASP A 52 -27.37 0.70 -11.40
CA ASP A 52 -27.99 -0.33 -10.56
C ASP A 52 -27.30 -0.45 -9.19
N ASP A 53 -26.90 0.70 -8.60
CA ASP A 53 -26.10 0.82 -7.36
C ASP A 53 -24.66 0.27 -7.43
N ASP A 54 -24.20 -0.18 -8.60
CA ASP A 54 -22.80 -0.53 -8.82
C ASP A 54 -21.98 0.67 -9.32
N LEU A 55 -20.75 0.82 -8.81
CA LEU A 55 -19.76 1.70 -9.41
C LEU A 55 -19.35 1.17 -10.79
N LYS A 56 -19.44 2.03 -11.81
CA LYS A 56 -18.93 1.78 -13.17
C LYS A 56 -17.71 2.66 -13.39
N THR A 57 -16.57 2.02 -13.63
CA THR A 57 -15.29 2.72 -13.84
C THR A 57 -14.76 2.48 -15.24
N ARG A 58 -14.17 3.52 -15.82
CA ARG A 58 -13.36 3.47 -17.03
C ARG A 58 -12.05 4.19 -16.78
N ILE A 59 -10.95 3.44 -16.83
CA ILE A 59 -9.60 4.02 -16.81
C ILE A 59 -9.14 4.06 -18.25
N ILE A 60 -8.96 5.26 -18.77
CA ILE A 60 -8.53 5.52 -20.14
C ILE A 60 -7.10 6.01 -20.09
N LYS A 61 -6.18 5.14 -20.48
CA LYS A 61 -4.78 5.53 -20.61
C LYS A 61 -4.60 6.55 -21.71
N TRP A 62 -5.34 6.41 -22.82
CA TRP A 62 -5.20 7.25 -24.00
C TRP A 62 -6.51 7.29 -24.78
N ILE A 63 -6.95 8.49 -25.17
CA ILE A 63 -8.06 8.70 -26.10
C ILE A 63 -7.80 9.94 -26.95
N ASP A 64 -8.00 9.79 -28.25
CA ASP A 64 -7.82 10.83 -29.25
C ASP A 64 -9.16 11.17 -29.87
N PHE A 65 -9.46 12.47 -29.93
CA PHE A 65 -10.59 13.03 -30.63
C PHE A 65 -10.08 13.69 -31.90
N ILE A 66 -10.38 13.06 -33.03
CA ILE A 66 -9.98 13.51 -34.37
C ILE A 66 -11.14 14.30 -34.97
N PRO A 67 -10.92 15.51 -35.49
CA PRO A 67 -11.97 16.27 -36.14
C PRO A 67 -12.38 15.57 -37.46
N CYS A 68 -13.66 15.26 -37.57
CA CYS A 68 -14.27 14.79 -38.80
C CYS A 68 -14.94 15.96 -39.52
N HIS A 69 -14.83 16.00 -40.84
CA HIS A 69 -15.64 16.85 -41.70
C HIS A 69 -16.75 16.01 -42.32
N TYR A 70 -17.94 16.59 -42.34
CA TYR A 70 -19.10 16.03 -43.03
C TYR A 70 -19.63 17.11 -43.97
N ASN A 71 -19.73 16.76 -45.26
CA ASN A 71 -20.37 17.61 -46.25
C ASN A 71 -21.76 17.03 -46.50
N GLU A 72 -22.79 17.77 -46.09
CA GLU A 72 -24.19 17.40 -46.35
C GLU A 72 -24.51 17.73 -47.82
N PRO A 73 -24.72 16.73 -48.70
CA PRO A 73 -24.83 16.95 -50.14
C PRO A 73 -26.22 17.45 -50.56
N GLU A 74 -26.35 17.92 -51.81
CA GLU A 74 -27.66 18.17 -52.41
C GLU A 74 -28.41 16.85 -52.74
N GLU A 75 -29.74 16.93 -52.89
CA GLU A 75 -30.60 15.75 -53.10
C GLU A 75 -30.18 14.94 -54.34
N GLY A 76 -29.64 13.73 -54.13
CA GLY A 76 -29.16 12.83 -55.19
C GLY A 76 -27.67 12.56 -55.18
N GLU A 77 -26.90 13.22 -54.31
CA GLU A 77 -25.47 12.97 -54.09
C GLU A 77 -25.20 12.02 -52.91
N LEU A 78 -23.96 11.52 -52.83
CA LEU A 78 -23.51 10.60 -51.77
C LEU A 78 -22.94 11.40 -50.60
N ASP A 79 -23.24 10.95 -49.38
CA ASP A 79 -22.64 11.48 -48.15
C ASP A 79 -21.10 11.32 -48.16
N GLU A 80 -20.37 12.41 -47.91
CA GLU A 80 -18.92 12.39 -47.73
C GLU A 80 -18.55 12.70 -46.27
N ILE A 81 -17.89 11.73 -45.62
CA ILE A 81 -17.25 11.90 -44.33
C ILE A 81 -15.76 11.73 -44.53
N GLY A 82 -14.97 12.68 -44.04
CA GLY A 82 -13.53 12.54 -44.00
C GLY A 82 -12.92 13.03 -42.69
N PHE A 83 -11.67 12.67 -42.47
CA PHE A 83 -10.88 13.07 -41.32
C PHE A 83 -9.40 13.07 -41.70
N SER A 84 -8.60 13.91 -41.03
CA SER A 84 -7.15 13.97 -41.26
C SER A 84 -6.40 13.20 -40.18
N LEU A 85 -5.46 12.35 -40.59
CA LEU A 85 -4.53 11.64 -39.71
C LEU A 85 -3.15 12.32 -39.63
N GLU A 86 -2.95 13.45 -40.30
CA GLU A 86 -1.66 14.20 -40.33
C GLU A 86 -1.20 14.64 -38.92
N VAL A 87 -2.11 14.68 -37.95
CA VAL A 87 -1.75 14.91 -36.55
C VAL A 87 -0.76 13.86 -36.04
N TYR A 88 -0.89 12.60 -36.47
CA TYR A 88 0.00 11.52 -36.05
C TYR A 88 1.40 11.67 -36.66
N ASP A 89 1.52 12.21 -37.87
CA ASP A 89 2.83 12.52 -38.48
C ASP A 89 3.61 13.57 -37.68
N ARG A 90 2.89 14.44 -36.95
CA ARG A 90 3.50 15.47 -36.09
C ARG A 90 3.77 14.97 -34.68
N LEU A 91 2.98 14.01 -34.18
CA LEU A 91 3.03 13.57 -32.79
C LEU A 91 3.81 12.26 -32.57
N TRP A 92 4.02 11.42 -33.60
CA TRP A 92 4.58 10.07 -33.42
C TRP A 92 5.91 10.06 -32.66
N GLN A 93 6.78 11.06 -32.88
CA GLN A 93 8.08 11.12 -32.21
C GLN A 93 7.90 11.41 -30.72
N ALA A 94 7.02 12.35 -30.35
CA ALA A 94 6.72 12.64 -28.95
C ALA A 94 6.01 11.44 -28.29
N ASP A 95 5.07 10.81 -29.01
CA ASP A 95 4.28 9.67 -28.54
C ASP A 95 5.15 8.43 -28.29
N LEU A 96 6.17 8.19 -29.13
CA LEU A 96 7.12 7.08 -28.97
C LEU A 96 7.89 7.16 -27.64
N PHE A 97 8.16 8.37 -27.17
CA PHE A 97 8.88 8.62 -25.91
C PHE A 97 7.97 9.06 -24.77
N TYR A 98 6.65 9.06 -24.98
CA TYR A 98 5.71 9.45 -23.94
C TYR A 98 5.72 8.41 -22.83
N GLN A 99 6.13 8.84 -21.64
CA GLN A 99 6.02 8.05 -20.42
C GLN A 99 4.78 8.49 -19.67
N TYR A 100 3.95 7.52 -19.26
CA TYR A 100 2.89 7.82 -18.31
C TYR A 100 3.51 8.49 -17.08
N PRO A 101 2.85 9.51 -16.50
CA PRO A 101 3.33 10.13 -15.29
C PRO A 101 3.30 9.09 -14.14
N GLU A 102 4.38 8.33 -14.02
CA GLU A 102 4.78 7.71 -12.78
C GLU A 102 5.35 8.82 -11.89
N PRO A 103 5.25 8.73 -10.55
CA PRO A 103 5.94 9.68 -9.70
C PRO A 103 7.43 9.58 -10.05
N ALA A 104 7.99 10.65 -10.63
CA ALA A 104 9.18 10.60 -11.49
C ALA A 104 10.42 9.94 -10.85
N ASP A 105 10.47 9.95 -9.52
CA ASP A 105 11.58 9.39 -8.73
C ASP A 105 11.15 8.24 -7.81
N PHE A 106 9.94 7.70 -7.92
CA PHE A 106 9.40 6.75 -6.92
C PHE A 106 10.30 5.54 -6.71
N LYS A 107 10.81 4.96 -7.80
CA LYS A 107 11.74 3.83 -7.75
C LYS A 107 13.17 4.27 -7.46
N TYR A 108 13.62 5.35 -8.10
CA TYR A 108 14.98 5.86 -7.98
C TYR A 108 15.31 6.44 -6.59
N ASP A 109 14.32 6.98 -5.88
CA ASP A 109 14.43 7.47 -4.50
C ASP A 109 14.35 6.33 -3.46
N LYS A 110 13.51 5.31 -3.71
CA LYS A 110 13.28 4.22 -2.76
C LYS A 110 14.34 3.13 -2.79
N LEU A 111 14.88 2.79 -3.97
CA LEU A 111 15.91 1.74 -4.09
C LEU A 111 17.17 2.03 -3.25
N PRO A 112 17.75 3.26 -3.25
CA PRO A 112 18.86 3.59 -2.36
C PRO A 112 18.51 3.45 -0.87
N LYS A 113 17.28 3.76 -0.48
CA LYS A 113 16.80 3.61 0.90
C LYS A 113 16.65 2.13 1.29
N ILE A 114 16.18 1.29 0.38
CA ILE A 114 16.19 -0.16 0.55
C ILE A 114 17.61 -0.71 0.67
N ASN A 115 18.55 -0.27 -0.18
CA ASN A 115 19.95 -0.70 -0.08
C ASN A 115 20.55 -0.33 1.29
N ARG A 116 20.29 0.89 1.78
CA ARG A 116 20.70 1.31 3.13
C ARG A 116 20.07 0.44 4.22
N PHE A 117 18.80 0.07 4.08
CA PHE A 117 18.14 -0.84 5.01
C PHE A 117 18.82 -2.22 5.01
N ILE A 118 19.16 -2.74 3.83
CA ILE A 118 19.88 -4.01 3.66
C ILE A 118 21.25 -3.97 4.31
N GLU A 119 22.02 -2.92 4.07
CA GLU A 119 23.32 -2.68 4.71
C GLU A 119 23.18 -2.60 6.24
N LEU A 120 22.12 -1.94 6.71
CA LEU A 120 21.86 -1.73 8.13
C LEU A 120 21.59 -3.04 8.86
N PHE A 121 20.63 -3.85 8.40
CA PHE A 121 20.38 -5.14 9.05
C PHE A 121 21.46 -6.18 8.74
N GLY A 122 22.23 -5.99 7.66
CA GLY A 122 23.33 -6.87 7.28
C GLY A 122 24.55 -6.73 8.18
N ASN A 123 24.72 -5.57 8.82
CA ASN A 123 25.75 -5.35 9.82
C ASN A 123 25.30 -5.84 11.21
N SER A 124 25.93 -6.92 11.70
CA SER A 124 25.63 -7.53 13.00
C SER A 124 26.00 -6.67 14.21
N GLU A 125 26.71 -5.57 14.03
CA GLU A 125 27.00 -4.60 15.10
C GLU A 125 25.81 -3.68 15.38
N ASN A 126 24.85 -3.59 14.44
CA ASN A 126 23.67 -2.77 14.64
C ASN A 126 22.68 -3.39 15.63
N SER A 127 22.15 -2.53 16.49
CA SER A 127 21.15 -2.90 17.48
C SER A 127 19.74 -2.84 16.89
N GLU A 128 18.79 -3.52 17.52
CA GLU A 128 17.36 -3.41 17.19
C GLU A 128 16.86 -1.95 17.23
N PRO A 129 17.17 -1.14 18.26
CA PRO A 129 16.87 0.29 18.26
C PRO A 129 17.45 1.06 17.07
N THR A 130 18.64 0.68 16.59
CA THR A 130 19.25 1.32 15.40
C THR A 130 18.39 1.05 14.15
N ILE A 131 17.95 -0.20 13.99
CA ILE A 131 17.12 -0.63 12.87
C ILE A 131 15.74 0.04 12.92
N THR A 132 15.08 0.03 14.08
CA THR A 132 13.76 0.64 14.24
C THR A 132 13.82 2.17 14.12
N SER A 133 14.90 2.81 14.60
CA SER A 133 15.09 4.26 14.41
C SER A 133 15.22 4.63 12.92
N PHE A 134 15.90 3.82 12.12
CA PHE A 134 15.97 4.01 10.67
C PHE A 134 14.57 3.91 10.03
N LEU A 135 13.80 2.86 10.38
CA LEU A 135 12.46 2.64 9.85
C LEU A 135 11.44 3.69 10.30
N ALA A 136 11.66 4.33 11.45
CA ALA A 136 10.80 5.38 11.98
C ALA A 136 10.91 6.71 11.22
N GLN A 137 11.97 6.91 10.43
CA GLN A 137 12.12 8.09 9.58
C GLN A 137 11.04 8.14 8.50
N GLN A 138 10.41 9.30 8.31
CA GLN A 138 9.26 9.45 7.41
C GLN A 138 9.59 9.01 5.98
N GLU A 139 10.80 9.29 5.50
CA GLU A 139 11.28 8.87 4.18
C GLU A 139 11.39 7.35 4.01
N ASN A 140 11.39 6.57 5.10
CA ASN A 140 11.51 5.12 5.12
C ASN A 140 10.19 4.40 5.46
N HIS A 141 9.12 5.13 5.81
CA HIS A 141 7.79 4.55 6.11
C HIS A 141 7.21 3.71 4.97
N PHE A 142 7.66 3.96 3.73
CA PHE A 142 7.24 3.14 2.59
C PHE A 142 7.60 1.66 2.76
N ILE A 143 8.68 1.32 3.48
CA ILE A 143 9.09 -0.07 3.74
C ILE A 143 8.00 -0.80 4.51
N LEU A 144 7.48 -0.17 5.58
CA LEU A 144 6.43 -0.74 6.41
C LEU A 144 5.07 -0.69 5.71
N ASN A 145 4.73 0.40 5.04
CA ASN A 145 3.47 0.50 4.29
C ASN A 145 3.39 -0.55 3.18
N MET A 146 4.46 -0.72 2.39
CA MET A 146 4.48 -1.72 1.31
C MET A 146 4.58 -3.13 1.86
N GLY A 147 5.43 -3.36 2.87
CA GLY A 147 5.63 -4.68 3.47
C GLY A 147 4.40 -5.24 4.17
N PHE A 148 3.55 -4.37 4.72
CA PHE A 148 2.41 -4.78 5.57
C PHE A 148 1.06 -4.23 5.09
N MET A 149 0.95 -3.83 3.82
CA MET A 149 -0.29 -3.31 3.22
C MET A 149 -0.89 -2.11 3.98
N GLY A 150 0.00 -1.24 4.43
CA GLY A 150 -0.30 -0.02 5.17
C GLY A 150 -0.54 1.19 4.31
N THR A 151 -1.26 2.14 4.90
CA THR A 151 -1.53 3.49 4.40
C THR A 151 -0.94 4.57 5.32
N GLY A 152 -0.47 4.19 6.51
CA GLY A 152 0.16 5.07 7.48
C GLY A 152 0.96 4.27 8.51
N VAL A 153 1.99 4.90 9.08
CA VAL A 153 2.90 4.29 10.07
C VAL A 153 3.00 5.20 11.28
N HIS A 154 2.90 4.61 12.47
CA HIS A 154 3.18 5.30 13.74
C HIS A 154 4.22 4.50 14.52
N SER A 155 5.37 5.11 14.82
CA SER A 155 6.45 4.50 15.58
C SER A 155 6.33 4.75 17.08
N GLN A 156 6.70 3.76 17.89
CA GLN A 156 6.89 3.86 19.36
C GLN A 156 5.73 4.56 20.10
N VAL A 157 4.51 4.23 19.72
CA VAL A 157 3.30 4.80 20.35
C VAL A 157 3.07 4.15 21.72
N LYS A 158 2.97 4.99 22.75
CA LYS A 158 2.74 4.55 24.14
C LYS A 158 1.31 4.07 24.37
N CYS A 159 1.19 2.86 24.91
CA CYS A 159 -0.07 2.23 25.26
C CYS A 159 -0.20 2.16 26.78
N GLU A 160 -0.93 3.13 27.37
CA GLU A 160 -1.12 3.26 28.82
C GLU A 160 -2.35 2.46 29.27
N TRP A 161 -2.19 1.59 30.25
CA TRP A 161 -3.29 0.79 30.80
C TRP A 161 -4.32 1.70 31.49
N GLN A 162 -5.57 1.60 31.08
CA GLN A 162 -6.67 2.41 31.59
C GLN A 162 -7.51 1.68 32.65
N SER A 163 -7.47 0.35 32.65
CA SER A 163 -8.22 -0.48 33.60
C SER A 163 -7.33 -1.19 34.63
N GLU A 164 -6.00 -1.04 34.52
CA GLU A 164 -5.02 -1.75 35.35
C GLU A 164 -3.83 -0.84 35.69
N GLU A 165 -3.21 -1.03 36.87
CA GLU A 165 -1.95 -0.37 37.24
C GLU A 165 -0.76 -1.22 36.76
N LYS A 166 -0.27 -0.91 35.56
CA LYS A 166 0.87 -1.58 34.92
C LYS A 166 1.69 -0.56 34.13
N ASP A 167 2.96 -0.90 33.90
CA ASP A 167 3.84 -0.12 33.03
C ASP A 167 3.25 -0.02 31.61
N GLU A 168 3.42 1.14 30.98
CA GLU A 168 3.05 1.37 29.59
C GLU A 168 3.80 0.41 28.67
N ILE A 169 3.11 -0.06 27.63
CA ILE A 169 3.72 -0.90 26.60
C ILE A 169 3.93 -0.08 25.33
N ILE A 170 5.02 -0.37 24.61
CA ILE A 170 5.43 0.42 23.45
C ILE A 170 5.80 -0.55 22.32
N PRO A 171 4.87 -0.88 21.42
CA PRO A 171 5.21 -1.59 20.19
C PRO A 171 6.12 -0.75 19.29
N ASP A 172 6.97 -1.41 18.50
CA ASP A 172 7.86 -0.69 17.58
C ASP A 172 7.08 0.15 16.57
N PHE A 173 6.09 -0.46 15.90
CA PHE A 173 5.26 0.21 14.91
C PHE A 173 3.80 -0.23 14.92
N PHE A 174 2.94 0.73 14.62
CA PHE A 174 1.58 0.51 14.13
C PHE A 174 1.52 0.82 12.64
N VAL A 175 0.96 -0.09 11.86
CA VAL A 175 0.72 0.08 10.42
C VAL A 175 -0.78 0.14 10.16
N VAL A 176 -1.28 1.33 9.79
CA VAL A 176 -2.70 1.61 9.58
C VAL A 176 -3.11 1.10 8.21
N ARG A 177 -4.07 0.17 8.14
CA ARG A 177 -4.66 -0.32 6.89
C ARG A 177 -5.69 0.66 6.33
N ALA A 178 -6.04 0.49 5.05
CA ALA A 178 -7.04 1.31 4.36
C ALA A 178 -8.42 1.34 5.03
N ASN A 179 -8.77 0.34 5.85
CA ASN A 179 -10.01 0.31 6.63
C ASN A 179 -9.95 1.12 7.95
N GLY A 180 -8.83 1.79 8.23
CA GLY A 180 -8.60 2.61 9.42
C GLY A 180 -8.19 1.84 10.68
N TYR A 181 -8.04 0.51 10.61
CA TYR A 181 -7.49 -0.31 11.68
C TYR A 181 -6.00 -0.52 11.48
N ALA A 182 -5.23 -0.49 12.56
CA ALA A 182 -3.80 -0.74 12.52
C ALA A 182 -3.43 -2.15 13.01
N ASP A 183 -2.43 -2.70 12.35
CA ASP A 183 -1.69 -3.87 12.79
C ASP A 183 -0.41 -3.46 13.53
N ILE A 184 0.17 -4.41 14.25
CA ILE A 184 1.37 -4.17 15.04
C ILE A 184 2.54 -4.88 14.38
N VAL A 185 3.65 -4.18 14.22
CA VAL A 185 4.91 -4.75 13.72
C VAL A 185 5.97 -4.59 14.80
N GLU A 186 6.49 -5.72 15.27
CA GLU A 186 7.55 -5.81 16.27
C GLU A 186 8.82 -6.34 15.58
N PHE A 187 9.95 -5.67 15.79
CA PHE A 187 11.23 -6.08 15.24
C PHE A 187 12.06 -6.81 16.30
N LYS A 188 12.80 -7.81 15.86
CA LYS A 188 13.90 -8.42 16.60
C LYS A 188 15.13 -8.46 15.72
N LEU A 189 16.28 -8.81 16.27
CA LEU A 189 17.52 -8.81 15.51
C LEU A 189 17.45 -9.77 14.28
N PRO A 190 18.11 -9.40 13.17
CA PRO A 190 18.21 -10.26 11.99
C PRO A 190 19.04 -11.50 12.25
N LYS A 191 19.94 -11.48 13.24
CA LYS A 191 20.74 -12.64 13.65
C LYS A 191 20.12 -13.27 14.89
N VAL A 192 19.52 -14.45 14.73
CA VAL A 192 19.08 -15.30 15.84
C VAL A 192 20.26 -16.06 16.43
N LYS A 193 20.26 -16.27 17.76
CA LYS A 193 21.41 -16.86 18.47
C LYS A 193 21.46 -18.38 18.35
N ARG A 194 20.32 -19.01 18.10
CA ARG A 194 20.13 -20.46 18.09
C ARG A 194 19.22 -20.84 16.92
N ASN A 195 19.13 -22.13 16.65
CA ASN A 195 18.15 -22.67 15.73
C ASN A 195 16.75 -22.15 16.07
N THR A 196 16.01 -21.72 15.06
CA THR A 196 14.65 -21.17 15.17
C THR A 196 13.62 -22.27 15.42
N VAL A 197 13.85 -23.46 14.86
CA VAL A 197 13.06 -24.67 15.06
C VAL A 197 13.91 -25.68 15.82
N VAL A 198 13.31 -26.30 16.84
CA VAL A 198 13.92 -27.32 17.69
C VAL A 198 12.92 -28.43 17.95
N GLY A 199 13.41 -29.64 18.25
CA GLY A 199 12.53 -30.77 18.53
C GLY A 199 13.13 -32.08 18.07
N ARG A 200 12.38 -33.16 18.23
CA ARG A 200 12.64 -34.45 17.60
C ARG A 200 11.62 -34.65 16.47
N ASN A 201 11.94 -35.52 15.52
CA ASN A 201 11.06 -35.86 14.39
C ASN A 201 9.58 -36.03 14.81
N ASN A 202 8.66 -35.29 14.17
CA ASN A 202 7.21 -35.18 14.45
C ASN A 202 6.84 -34.52 15.78
N ARG A 203 7.75 -33.74 16.38
CA ARG A 203 7.58 -32.94 17.61
C ARG A 203 8.42 -31.67 17.54
N GLU A 204 8.51 -31.09 16.35
CA GLU A 204 9.15 -29.82 16.08
C GLU A 204 8.32 -28.68 16.65
N GLN A 205 9.01 -27.67 17.16
CA GLN A 205 8.42 -26.47 17.71
C GLN A 205 9.38 -25.31 17.54
N PHE A 206 8.87 -24.09 17.67
CA PHE A 206 9.74 -22.93 17.76
C PHE A 206 10.65 -23.01 18.99
N SER A 207 11.86 -22.49 18.82
CA SER A 207 12.83 -22.38 19.90
C SER A 207 12.29 -21.48 21.02
N ALA A 208 12.89 -21.60 22.21
CA ALA A 208 12.52 -20.75 23.34
C ALA A 208 12.71 -19.25 23.03
N GLU A 209 13.68 -18.91 22.17
CA GLU A 209 13.94 -17.55 21.73
C GLU A 209 12.76 -17.00 20.92
N ILE A 210 12.34 -17.71 19.86
CA ILE A 210 11.18 -17.31 19.03
C ILE A 210 9.89 -17.28 19.85
N ASN A 211 9.65 -18.30 20.68
CA ASN A 211 8.48 -18.34 21.56
C ASN A 211 8.42 -17.16 22.54
N SER A 212 9.58 -16.68 23.03
CA SER A 212 9.64 -15.50 23.89
C SER A 212 9.20 -14.23 23.17
N TYR A 213 9.59 -14.06 21.91
CA TYR A 213 9.17 -12.94 21.07
C TYR A 213 7.67 -13.00 20.75
N ILE A 214 7.16 -14.18 20.42
CA ILE A 214 5.72 -14.39 20.22
C ILE A 214 4.95 -14.05 21.51
N ALA A 215 5.45 -14.49 22.66
CA ALA A 215 4.85 -14.20 23.95
C ALA A 215 4.85 -12.70 24.28
N GLN A 216 5.93 -11.97 23.99
CA GLN A 216 6.01 -10.53 24.16
C GLN A 216 4.87 -9.81 23.41
N THR A 217 4.66 -10.16 22.14
CA THR A 217 3.60 -9.53 21.33
C THR A 217 2.18 -9.87 21.80
N ARG A 218 1.99 -10.92 22.63
CA ARG A 218 0.66 -11.24 23.20
C ARG A 218 0.16 -10.15 24.14
N VAL A 219 1.08 -9.43 24.81
CA VAL A 219 0.71 -8.34 25.73
C VAL A 219 -0.03 -7.23 24.97
N TYR A 220 0.38 -6.95 23.72
CA TYR A 220 -0.30 -5.98 22.87
C TYR A 220 -1.73 -6.41 22.55
N ARG A 221 -1.93 -7.70 22.25
CA ARG A 221 -3.27 -8.24 22.04
C ARG A 221 -4.14 -8.06 23.28
N SER A 222 -3.65 -8.47 24.46
CA SER A 222 -4.38 -8.33 25.72
C SER A 222 -4.74 -6.87 26.01
N TYR A 223 -3.83 -5.93 25.74
CA TYR A 223 -4.07 -4.49 25.90
C TYR A 223 -5.26 -4.02 25.04
N PHE A 224 -5.32 -4.43 23.77
CA PHE A 224 -6.38 -4.01 22.83
C PHE A 224 -7.65 -4.86 22.91
N GLU A 225 -7.69 -5.93 23.72
CA GLU A 225 -8.95 -6.62 24.04
C GLU A 225 -9.83 -5.75 24.97
N ASP A 226 -9.22 -4.94 25.84
CA ASP A 226 -9.92 -4.01 26.72
C ASP A 226 -10.54 -2.83 25.93
N PRO A 227 -11.87 -2.62 26.02
CA PRO A 227 -12.53 -1.49 25.37
C PRO A 227 -12.12 -0.12 25.92
N ASN A 228 -11.71 0.02 27.19
CA ASN A 228 -11.26 1.28 27.76
C ASN A 228 -9.93 1.73 27.14
N ASN A 229 -8.96 0.81 27.07
CA ASN A 229 -7.67 1.02 26.41
C ASN A 229 -7.87 1.44 24.94
N ARG A 230 -8.74 0.75 24.20
CA ARG A 230 -9.05 1.08 22.81
C ARG A 230 -9.63 2.48 22.64
N ARG A 231 -10.64 2.84 23.44
CA ARG A 231 -11.28 4.17 23.38
C ARG A 231 -10.28 5.28 23.70
N TRP A 232 -9.46 5.08 24.72
CA TRP A 232 -8.40 6.02 25.08
C TRP A 232 -7.38 6.17 23.96
N PHE A 233 -6.92 5.06 23.40
CA PHE A 233 -5.92 5.03 22.33
C PHE A 233 -6.43 5.73 21.07
N GLU A 234 -7.65 5.41 20.63
CA GLU A 234 -8.27 6.06 19.46
C GLU A 234 -8.45 7.56 19.70
N LYS A 235 -8.90 7.98 20.90
CA LYS A 235 -9.04 9.39 21.25
C LYS A 235 -7.69 10.13 21.26
N LYS A 236 -6.63 9.48 21.71
CA LYS A 236 -5.30 10.08 21.86
C LYS A 236 -4.55 10.17 20.52
N TYR A 237 -4.62 9.13 19.70
CA TYR A 237 -3.78 8.99 18.49
C TYR A 237 -4.54 9.06 17.17
N GLY A 238 -5.87 8.98 17.17
CA GLY A 238 -6.69 9.21 15.98
C GLY A 238 -6.83 8.02 15.03
N PHE A 239 -6.39 6.81 15.41
CA PHE A 239 -6.58 5.58 14.63
C PHE A 239 -7.01 4.40 15.50
N LYS A 240 -7.60 3.38 14.86
CA LYS A 240 -8.22 2.24 15.56
C LYS A 240 -7.28 1.06 15.64
N VAL A 241 -7.36 0.33 16.74
CA VAL A 241 -6.70 -0.97 16.91
C VAL A 241 -7.70 -1.92 17.54
N TYR A 242 -7.97 -3.04 16.88
CA TYR A 242 -8.85 -4.08 17.40
C TYR A 242 -8.50 -5.42 16.76
N LYS A 243 -8.17 -6.40 17.61
CA LYS A 243 -7.66 -7.71 17.16
C LYS A 243 -6.59 -7.57 16.07
N PRO A 244 -5.53 -6.78 16.30
CA PRO A 244 -4.52 -6.52 15.29
C PRO A 244 -3.82 -7.82 14.89
N LYS A 245 -3.50 -7.97 13.61
CA LYS A 245 -2.48 -8.94 13.21
C LYS A 245 -1.14 -8.46 13.77
N ARG A 246 -0.38 -9.38 14.36
CA ARG A 246 0.92 -9.09 14.95
C ARG A 246 2.00 -9.62 14.03
N TYR A 247 2.77 -8.75 13.41
CA TYR A 247 3.92 -9.11 12.60
C TYR A 247 5.16 -9.11 13.49
N LEU A 248 5.89 -10.22 13.51
CA LEU A 248 7.19 -10.34 14.15
C LEU A 248 8.24 -10.41 13.04
N VAL A 249 9.04 -9.34 12.90
CA VAL A 249 10.15 -9.29 11.94
C VAL A 249 11.42 -9.76 12.61
N VAL A 250 11.91 -10.94 12.25
CA VAL A 250 13.06 -11.58 12.92
C VAL A 250 13.80 -12.51 11.97
N GLY A 251 15.12 -12.62 12.16
CA GLY A 251 15.93 -13.61 11.44
C GLY A 251 16.12 -13.29 9.95
N ARG A 252 16.92 -14.15 9.32
CA ARG A 252 17.16 -14.22 7.87
C ARG A 252 16.41 -15.40 7.28
N ARG A 253 16.25 -15.41 5.96
CA ARG A 253 15.69 -16.57 5.23
C ARG A 253 16.37 -17.89 5.59
N ASN A 254 17.69 -17.88 5.69
CA ASN A 254 18.47 -19.08 6.01
C ASN A 254 18.21 -19.61 7.44
N ASP A 255 17.63 -18.79 8.32
CA ASP A 255 17.23 -19.22 9.65
C ASP A 255 15.91 -20.02 9.63
N PHE A 256 15.19 -20.08 8.50
CA PHE A 256 13.85 -20.69 8.38
C PHE A 256 13.68 -21.59 7.13
N GLU A 257 14.72 -22.34 6.76
CA GLU A 257 14.77 -23.12 5.51
C GLU A 257 13.93 -24.42 5.49
N CYS A 258 13.31 -24.81 6.59
CA CYS A 258 12.71 -26.15 6.73
C CYS A 258 11.18 -26.12 6.58
N ASP A 259 10.57 -27.15 5.96
CA ASP A 259 9.11 -27.20 5.77
C ASP A 259 8.36 -27.18 7.12
N GLU A 260 8.98 -27.74 8.17
CA GLU A 260 8.43 -27.76 9.53
C GLU A 260 8.21 -26.34 10.08
N TRP A 261 8.96 -25.34 9.62
CA TRP A 261 8.72 -23.94 9.96
C TRP A 261 7.33 -23.48 9.50
N ILE A 262 6.94 -23.81 8.27
CA ILE A 262 5.66 -23.41 7.69
C ILE A 262 4.52 -24.06 8.47
N GLU A 263 4.68 -25.34 8.82
CA GLU A 263 3.70 -26.08 9.64
C GLU A 263 3.51 -25.44 11.01
N ILE A 264 4.60 -25.24 11.78
CA ILE A 264 4.52 -24.64 13.13
C ILE A 264 3.98 -23.21 13.05
N LYS A 265 4.35 -22.44 12.02
CA LYS A 265 3.82 -21.08 11.82
C LYS A 265 2.32 -21.08 11.61
N SER A 266 1.77 -22.08 10.92
CA SER A 266 0.33 -22.20 10.65
C SER A 266 -0.52 -22.39 11.92
N ASP A 267 0.06 -22.88 13.02
CA ASP A 267 -0.60 -22.98 14.32
C ASP A 267 -0.91 -21.60 14.94
N TYR A 268 -0.25 -20.54 14.47
CA TYR A 268 -0.46 -19.18 14.93
C TYR A 268 -1.36 -18.40 13.96
N THR A 269 -2.59 -18.13 14.38
CA THR A 269 -3.58 -17.44 13.54
C THR A 269 -3.48 -15.91 13.59
N ASP A 270 -2.94 -15.37 14.69
CA ASP A 270 -2.89 -13.93 14.96
C ASP A 270 -1.47 -13.36 15.05
N VAL A 271 -0.46 -14.17 14.70
CA VAL A 271 0.95 -13.79 14.59
C VAL A 271 1.49 -14.23 13.25
N GLU A 272 2.17 -13.33 12.56
CA GLU A 272 2.90 -13.62 11.35
C GLU A 272 4.38 -13.38 11.60
N ILE A 273 5.21 -14.40 11.38
CA ILE A 273 6.65 -14.23 11.43
C ILE A 273 7.17 -13.98 10.03
N VAL A 274 7.90 -12.87 9.87
CA VAL A 274 8.42 -12.37 8.59
C VAL A 274 9.93 -12.21 8.74
N THR A 275 10.71 -12.70 7.78
CA THR A 275 12.15 -12.48 7.81
C THR A 275 12.49 -11.08 7.27
N TYR A 276 13.68 -10.57 7.59
CA TYR A 276 14.14 -9.32 7.00
C TYR A 276 14.25 -9.41 5.47
N ASP A 277 14.66 -10.56 4.95
CA ASP A 277 14.73 -10.84 3.51
C ASP A 277 13.35 -10.79 2.86
N ASP A 278 12.34 -11.42 3.47
CA ASP A 278 10.99 -11.45 2.91
C ASP A 278 10.30 -10.08 2.97
N LEU A 279 10.58 -9.29 4.01
CA LEU A 279 10.14 -7.90 4.07
C LEU A 279 10.71 -7.10 2.89
N VAL A 280 12.01 -7.22 2.64
CA VAL A 280 12.66 -6.52 1.51
C VAL A 280 12.08 -7.00 0.19
N ASP A 281 11.98 -8.30 -0.04
CA ASP A 281 11.48 -8.86 -1.30
C ASP A 281 10.01 -8.47 -1.56
N THR A 282 9.19 -8.41 -0.50
CA THR A 282 7.79 -7.92 -0.58
C THR A 282 7.74 -6.46 -1.01
N VAL A 283 8.63 -5.61 -0.49
CA VAL A 283 8.68 -4.19 -0.87
C VAL A 283 9.25 -4.01 -2.27
N VAL A 284 10.33 -4.72 -2.59
CA VAL A 284 11.03 -4.64 -3.88
C VAL A 284 10.14 -5.15 -5.02
N SER A 285 9.40 -6.25 -4.82
CA SER A 285 8.50 -6.79 -5.86
C SER A 285 7.46 -5.76 -6.33
N GLN A 286 7.01 -4.87 -5.44
CA GLN A 286 6.07 -3.78 -5.76
C GLN A 286 6.70 -2.65 -6.59
N PHE A 287 8.01 -2.64 -6.83
CA PHE A 287 8.69 -1.68 -7.71
C PHE A 287 8.86 -2.16 -9.15
N TYR A 288 8.63 -3.46 -9.41
CA TYR A 288 8.90 -4.10 -10.69
C TYR A 288 7.68 -4.81 -11.29
N GLN A 289 6.58 -4.94 -10.52
CA GLN A 289 5.27 -5.36 -11.01
C GLN A 289 4.41 -4.15 -11.35
#